data_AF-A0A953LU73-F1
#
_entry.id   AF-A0A953LU73-F1
#
_cell.length_a   1.000
_cell.length_b   1.000
_cell.length_c   1.000
_cell.angle_alpha   90.00
_cell.angle_beta   90.00
_cell.angle_gamma   90.00
#
_symmetry.space_group_name_H-M   'P 1'
#
loop_
_entity.id
_entity.type
_entity.pdbx_description
1 polymer ?
#
loop_
_entity_poly.entity_id
_entity_poly.type
_entity_poly.pdbx_seq_one_letter_code
_entity_poly.pdbx_strand_id
1 'polypeptide(L)'
;MAEAAVKAKVETAMAGAEQELTDGFHLVIDALKLNGLNTIYGVPGIPITDFGRMAQAEGIRVLSFRHEQNAGYAAAIAGFLTKKPGVCLTVSAPGFLNGLTALAHATT
;
A
#
# COMPACT_ATOMS: atom_id res chain seq x y z
N MET A 1 24.83 -37.64 23.40
CA MET A 1 25.22 -36.60 24.38
C MET A 1 25.43 -35.24 23.72
N ALA A 2 26.30 -35.12 22.70
CA ALA A 2 26.54 -33.85 21.99
C ALA A 2 25.31 -33.30 21.24
N GLU A 3 24.50 -34.19 20.66
CA GLU A 3 23.31 -33.82 19.88
C GLU A 3 22.18 -33.22 20.75
N ALA A 4 22.04 -33.71 21.99
CA ALA A 4 21.09 -33.18 22.97
C ALA A 4 21.50 -31.78 23.47
N ALA A 5 22.81 -31.54 23.62
CA ALA A 5 23.33 -30.23 23.97
C ALA A 5 23.19 -29.21 22.83
N VAL A 6 23.31 -29.65 21.56
CA VAL A 6 23.04 -28.80 20.39
C VAL A 6 21.55 -28.46 20.30
N LYS A 7 20.66 -29.43 20.51
CA LYS A 7 19.21 -29.21 20.51
C LYS A 7 18.75 -28.23 21.60
N ALA A 8 19.26 -28.38 22.82
CA ALA A 8 18.96 -27.48 23.93
C ALA A 8 19.45 -26.04 23.65
N LYS A 9 20.60 -25.88 22.98
CA LYS A 9 21.15 -24.57 22.61
C LYS A 9 20.31 -23.86 21.54
N VAL A 10 19.72 -24.62 20.62
CA VAL A 10 18.80 -24.10 19.58
C VAL A 10 17.45 -23.70 20.19
N GLU A 11 16.88 -24.51 21.08
CA GLU A 11 15.64 -24.19 21.79
C GLU A 11 15.80 -22.93 22.67
N THR A 12 16.94 -22.76 23.33
CA THR A 12 17.22 -21.59 24.16
C THR A 12 17.45 -20.32 23.33
N ALA A 13 17.95 -20.44 22.09
CA ALA A 13 18.12 -19.30 21.17
C ALA A 13 16.79 -18.83 20.56
N MET A 14 15.81 -19.73 20.36
CA MET A 14 14.48 -19.38 19.85
C MET A 14 13.56 -18.80 20.93
N ALA A 15 13.83 -19.06 22.21
CA ALA A 15 12.95 -18.65 23.32
C ALA A 15 13.05 -17.16 23.72
N GLY A 16 13.94 -16.37 23.08
CA GLY A 16 14.24 -14.99 23.51
C GLY A 16 14.17 -13.91 22.42
N ALA A 17 13.80 -14.25 21.18
CA ALA A 17 13.61 -13.25 20.13
C ALA A 17 12.13 -12.87 20.07
N GLU A 18 11.77 -11.72 20.61
CA GLU A 18 10.48 -11.09 20.34
C GLU A 18 10.42 -10.86 18.82
N GLN A 19 9.57 -11.62 18.12
CA GLN A 19 9.45 -11.47 16.67
C GLN A 19 8.88 -10.08 16.39
N GLU A 20 9.63 -9.27 15.65
CA GLU A 20 9.12 -8.01 15.13
C GLU A 20 7.98 -8.33 14.15
N LEU A 21 6.76 -7.97 14.54
CA LEU A 21 5.56 -8.21 13.73
C LEU A 21 5.26 -6.99 12.86
N THR A 22 4.68 -7.26 11.69
CA THR A 22 4.17 -6.24 10.78
C THR A 22 2.72 -6.56 10.39
N ASP A 23 2.02 -5.60 9.80
CA ASP A 23 0.64 -5.76 9.33
C ASP A 23 0.50 -5.62 7.81
N GLY A 24 -0.70 -5.89 7.30
CA GLY A 24 -0.97 -5.82 5.86
C GLY A 24 -0.84 -4.40 5.28
N PHE A 25 -1.06 -3.34 6.07
CA PHE A 25 -0.92 -1.98 5.57
C PHE A 25 0.54 -1.63 5.36
N HIS A 26 1.40 -1.92 6.33
CA HIS A 26 2.85 -1.71 6.22
C HIS A 26 3.42 -2.52 5.06
N LEU A 27 3.02 -3.79 4.91
CA LEU A 27 3.47 -4.62 3.77
C LEU A 27 3.10 -4.01 2.41
N VAL A 28 1.90 -3.45 2.26
CA VAL A 28 1.49 -2.80 1.00
C VAL A 28 2.24 -1.48 0.79
N ILE A 29 2.43 -0.68 1.84
CA ILE A 29 3.19 0.57 1.79
C ILE A 29 4.65 0.29 1.36
N ASP A 30 5.29 -0.69 1.97
CA ASP A 30 6.66 -1.09 1.63
C ASP A 30 6.74 -1.61 0.20
N ALA A 31 5.77 -2.42 -0.24
CA ALA A 31 5.70 -2.87 -1.63
C ALA A 31 5.57 -1.70 -2.62
N LEU A 32 4.74 -0.69 -2.31
CA LEU A 32 4.63 0.52 -3.13
C LEU A 32 5.98 1.27 -3.21
N LYS A 33 6.64 1.48 -2.06
CA LYS A 33 7.95 2.14 -1.97
C LYS A 33 9.02 1.38 -2.75
N LEU A 34 9.08 0.05 -2.63
CA LEU A 34 10.02 -0.82 -3.34
C LEU A 34 9.85 -0.72 -4.87
N ASN A 35 8.63 -0.49 -5.35
CA ASN A 35 8.35 -0.26 -6.78
C ASN A 35 8.54 1.21 -7.21
N GLY A 36 9.02 2.07 -6.31
CA GLY A 36 9.22 3.50 -6.55
C GLY A 36 7.91 4.27 -6.75
N LEU A 37 6.81 3.79 -6.15
CA LEU A 37 5.50 4.43 -6.15
C LEU A 37 5.35 5.23 -4.86
N ASN A 38 5.42 6.55 -4.98
CA ASN A 38 5.50 7.47 -3.85
C ASN A 38 4.32 8.46 -3.76
N THR A 39 3.32 8.31 -4.63
CA THR A 39 2.13 9.18 -4.66
C THR A 39 0.86 8.34 -4.85
N ILE A 40 -0.14 8.60 -4.01
CA ILE A 40 -1.48 8.02 -4.08
C ILE A 40 -2.49 9.14 -4.34
N TYR A 41 -3.41 8.91 -5.28
CA TYR A 41 -4.52 9.80 -5.59
C TYR A 41 -5.82 9.12 -5.13
N GLY A 42 -6.71 9.78 -4.40
CA GLY A 42 -7.92 9.11 -3.95
C GLY A 42 -8.93 9.98 -3.25
N VAL A 43 -10.03 9.36 -2.80
CA VAL A 43 -11.00 9.96 -1.88
C VAL A 43 -11.01 9.10 -0.61
N PRO A 44 -10.73 9.68 0.58
CA PRO A 44 -10.69 8.90 1.82
C PRO A 44 -12.09 8.42 2.22
N GLY A 45 -12.16 7.24 2.83
CA GLY A 45 -13.39 6.66 3.36
C GLY A 45 -13.19 5.23 3.87
N ILE A 46 -14.21 4.67 4.50
CA ILE A 46 -14.16 3.29 5.02
C ILE A 46 -14.06 2.31 3.84
N PRO A 47 -13.16 1.29 3.88
CA PRO A 47 -12.26 0.91 4.97
C PRO A 47 -10.80 1.38 4.81
N ILE A 48 -10.50 2.25 3.85
CA ILE A 48 -9.10 2.56 3.44
C ILE A 48 -8.52 3.83 4.07
N THR A 49 -9.29 4.54 4.92
CA THR A 49 -8.84 5.80 5.53
C THR A 49 -7.52 5.63 6.30
N ASP A 50 -7.39 4.56 7.10
CA ASP A 50 -6.20 4.37 7.93
C ASP A 50 -4.99 3.94 7.10
N PHE A 51 -5.17 3.16 6.05
CA PHE A 51 -4.11 2.91 5.06
C PHE A 51 -3.58 4.21 4.45
N GLY A 52 -4.48 5.13 4.04
CA GLY A 52 -4.07 6.43 3.53
C GLY A 52 -3.30 7.27 4.56
N ARG A 53 -3.72 7.25 5.83
CA ARG A 53 -3.02 7.95 6.92
C ARG A 53 -1.63 7.37 7.17
N MET A 54 -1.51 6.05 7.22
CA MET A 54 -0.24 5.36 7.45
C MET A 54 0.70 5.55 6.26
N ALA A 55 0.21 5.44 5.04
CA ALA A 55 1.00 5.75 3.84
C ALA A 55 1.56 7.18 3.89
N GLN A 56 0.74 8.16 4.32
CA GLN A 56 1.20 9.53 4.51
C GLN A 56 2.25 9.66 5.61
N ALA A 57 2.06 9.02 6.76
CA ALA A 57 3.03 9.00 7.86
C ALA A 57 4.37 8.37 7.44
N GLU A 58 4.29 7.38 6.55
CA GLU A 58 5.42 6.65 5.95
C GLU A 58 6.07 7.39 4.77
N GLY A 59 5.67 8.63 4.48
CA GLY A 59 6.29 9.48 3.47
C GLY A 59 5.75 9.33 2.04
N ILE A 60 4.69 8.54 1.83
CA ILE A 60 3.96 8.55 0.56
C ILE A 60 3.11 9.81 0.48
N ARG A 61 3.18 10.54 -0.63
CA ARG A 61 2.33 11.70 -0.87
C ARG A 61 0.89 11.25 -1.16
N VAL A 62 -0.03 11.52 -0.24
CA VAL A 62 -1.46 11.19 -0.42
C VAL A 62 -2.23 12.45 -0.84
N LEU A 63 -2.83 12.41 -2.02
CA LEU A 63 -3.60 13.51 -2.62
C LEU A 63 -5.08 13.18 -2.59
N SER A 64 -5.81 13.88 -1.71
CA SER A 64 -7.26 13.74 -1.58
C SER A 64 -8.01 14.59 -2.60
N PHE A 65 -8.88 13.95 -3.38
CA PHE A 65 -9.76 14.58 -4.37
C PHE A 65 -11.18 14.72 -3.82
N ARG A 66 -12.04 15.38 -4.59
CA ARG A 66 -13.47 15.52 -4.29
C ARG A 66 -14.35 14.45 -4.95
N HIS A 67 -13.80 13.68 -5.90
CA HIS A 67 -14.47 12.60 -6.61
C HIS A 67 -13.43 11.62 -7.16
N GLU A 68 -13.67 10.32 -7.07
CA GLU A 68 -12.71 9.27 -7.40
C GLU A 68 -12.35 9.23 -8.89
N GLN A 69 -13.28 9.58 -9.77
CA GLN A 69 -13.01 9.68 -11.22
C GLN A 69 -11.85 10.65 -11.51
N ASN A 70 -11.84 11.81 -10.84
CA ASN A 70 -10.78 12.81 -11.03
C ASN A 70 -9.44 12.33 -10.44
N ALA A 71 -9.48 11.62 -9.31
CA ALA A 71 -8.29 10.98 -8.75
C ALA A 71 -7.71 9.94 -9.71
N GLY A 72 -8.57 9.13 -10.34
CA GLY A 72 -8.17 8.15 -11.34
C GLY A 72 -7.55 8.79 -12.59
N TYR A 73 -8.11 9.88 -13.10
CA TYR A 73 -7.50 10.60 -14.24
C TYR A 73 -6.13 11.20 -13.88
N ALA A 74 -5.98 11.73 -12.66
CA ALA A 74 -4.69 12.20 -12.16
C ALA A 74 -3.66 11.06 -12.08
N ALA A 75 -4.06 9.88 -11.60
CA ALA A 75 -3.21 8.69 -11.60
C ALA A 75 -2.85 8.24 -13.03
N ALA A 76 -3.80 8.25 -13.96
CA ALA A 76 -3.56 7.87 -15.35
C ALA A 76 -2.52 8.76 -16.03
N ILE A 77 -2.66 10.08 -15.94
CA ILE A 77 -1.69 11.01 -16.55
C ILE A 77 -0.33 10.96 -15.83
N ALA A 78 -0.30 10.76 -14.51
CA ALA A 78 0.95 10.53 -13.79
C ALA A 78 1.69 9.31 -14.34
N GLY A 79 0.95 8.24 -14.66
CA GLY A 79 1.54 7.05 -15.27
C GLY A 79 2.12 7.28 -16.65
N PHE A 80 1.39 8.02 -17.49
CA PHE A 80 1.86 8.41 -18.81
C PHE A 80 3.15 9.24 -18.77
N LEU A 81 3.23 10.22 -17.87
CA LEU A 81 4.35 11.16 -17.76
C LEU A 81 5.59 10.52 -17.15
N THR A 82 5.43 9.70 -16.11
CA THR A 82 6.55 9.15 -15.34
C THR A 82 7.01 7.78 -15.82
N LYS A 83 6.24 7.13 -16.70
CA LYS A 83 6.44 5.74 -17.15
C LYS A 83 6.42 4.72 -16.00
N LYS A 84 5.81 5.07 -14.87
CA LYS A 84 5.51 4.20 -13.72
C LYS A 84 4.02 4.28 -13.42
N PRO A 85 3.30 3.19 -13.12
CA PRO A 85 1.86 3.24 -12.93
C PRO A 85 1.46 4.24 -11.83
N GLY A 86 0.51 5.13 -12.11
CA GLY A 86 -0.07 5.98 -11.08
C GLY A 86 -1.05 5.20 -10.22
N VAL A 87 -1.08 5.49 -8.91
CA VAL A 87 -1.89 4.73 -7.94
C VAL A 87 -3.16 5.50 -7.59
N CYS A 88 -4.32 4.97 -7.97
CA CYS A 88 -5.63 5.46 -7.51
C CYS A 88 -6.12 4.58 -6.34
N LEU A 89 -6.47 5.19 -5.22
CA LEU A 89 -7.03 4.53 -4.03
C LEU A 89 -8.49 4.95 -3.85
N THR A 90 -9.39 3.97 -3.81
CA THR A 90 -10.82 4.19 -3.58
C THR A 90 -11.36 3.30 -2.48
N VAL A 91 -12.51 3.66 -1.93
CA VAL A 91 -13.32 2.73 -1.12
C VAL A 91 -13.95 1.64 -2.00
N SER A 92 -14.64 0.71 -1.35
CA SER A 92 -15.43 -0.33 -2.03
C SER A 92 -16.68 0.24 -2.71
N ALA A 93 -17.36 -0.59 -3.50
CA ALA A 93 -18.66 -0.32 -4.14
C ALA A 93 -18.73 1.04 -4.88
N PRO A 94 -19.40 2.11 -4.41
CA PRO A 94 -19.56 3.32 -5.20
C PRO A 94 -18.23 4.01 -5.53
N GLY A 95 -17.29 4.08 -4.57
CA GLY A 95 -16.00 4.72 -4.82
C GLY A 95 -15.18 3.97 -5.87
N PHE A 96 -15.20 2.63 -5.81
CA PHE A 96 -14.58 1.78 -6.81
C PHE A 96 -15.17 2.00 -8.21
N LEU A 97 -16.51 2.00 -8.34
CA LEU A 97 -17.17 2.20 -9.63
C LEU A 97 -16.90 3.60 -10.21
N ASN A 98 -16.85 4.63 -9.36
CA ASN A 98 -16.47 5.98 -9.77
C ASN A 98 -15.04 6.01 -10.37
N GLY A 99 -14.09 5.36 -9.69
CA GLY A 99 -12.71 5.24 -10.16
C GLY A 99 -12.53 4.35 -11.40
N LEU A 100 -13.37 3.31 -11.54
CA LEU A 100 -13.31 2.35 -12.65
C LEU A 100 -13.44 3.03 -14.02
N THR A 101 -14.24 4.09 -14.11
CA THR A 101 -14.38 4.88 -15.35
C THR A 101 -13.06 5.51 -15.81
N ALA A 102 -12.23 5.98 -14.88
CA ALA A 102 -10.92 6.52 -15.19
C ALA A 102 -9.90 5.42 -15.53
N LEU A 103 -10.03 4.24 -14.94
CA LEU A 103 -9.23 3.07 -15.32
C LEU A 103 -9.53 2.60 -16.74
N ALA A 104 -10.81 2.60 -17.15
CA ALA A 104 -11.20 2.30 -18.52
C ALA A 104 -10.56 3.28 -19.52
N HIS A 105 -10.57 4.57 -19.20
CA HIS A 105 -9.85 5.60 -19.98
C HIS A 105 -8.33 5.38 -20.00
N ALA A 106 -7.71 4.94 -18.91
CA ALA A 106 -6.27 4.71 -18.86
C ALA A 106 -5.81 3.51 -19.71
N THR A 107 -6.71 2.57 -20.00
CA THR A 107 -6.41 1.31 -20.71
C THR A 107 -6.66 1.41 -22.22
N THR A 108 -7.46 2.39 -22.65
CA THR A 108 -7.84 2.60 -24.06
C THR A 108 -6.94 3.64 -24.71
#